data_AF-A0A1X3D3G7-F1
#
_entry.id   AF-A0A1X3D3G7-F1
#
_cell.length_a   1.000
_cell.length_b   1.000
_cell.length_c   1.000
_cell.angle_alpha   90.00
_cell.angle_beta   90.00
_cell.angle_gamma   90.00
#
_symmetry.space_group_name_H-M   'P 1'
#
loop_
_entity.id
_entity.type
_entity.pdbx_description
1 polymer ?
#
loop_
_entity_poly.entity_id
_entity_poly.type
_entity_poly.pdbx_seq_one_letter_code
_entity_poly.pdbx_strand_id
1 'polypeptide(L)' 'MPHPGQRATQHRSNREHTPARPLRNKRSVWPVSTVATRHDHLAAFPPKLIEPCILAGSRSGDVVLDPFSGSGTVAETANR' A
#
# COMPACT_ATOMS: atom_id res chain seq x y z
N MET A 1 27.02 -11.41 -8.44
CA MET A 1 28.02 -11.95 -7.48
C MET A 1 27.31 -12.27 -6.19
N PRO A 2 27.42 -13.50 -5.65
CA PRO A 2 26.86 -13.83 -4.34
C PRO A 2 27.57 -13.02 -3.23
N HIS A 3 26.84 -12.72 -2.14
CA HIS A 3 27.42 -12.06 -0.96
C HIS A 3 28.44 -12.99 -0.27
N PRO A 4 29.57 -12.47 0.26
CA PRO A 4 30.53 -13.28 1.00
C PRO A 4 29.82 -14.01 2.16
N GLY A 5 29.86 -15.34 2.16
CA GLY A 5 29.27 -16.19 3.20
C GLY A 5 27.93 -16.87 2.83
N GLN A 6 27.27 -16.49 1.73
CA GLN A 6 26.07 -17.22 1.28
C GLN A 6 26.44 -18.35 0.31
N ARG A 7 26.37 -19.60 0.79
CA ARG A 7 26.66 -20.82 0.01
C ARG A 7 25.48 -21.32 -0.83
N ALA A 8 24.26 -20.81 -0.64
CA ALA A 8 23.08 -21.26 -1.37
C ALA A 8 22.02 -20.15 -1.52
N THR A 9 21.23 -20.23 -2.59
CA THR A 9 20.03 -19.43 -2.80
C THR A 9 18.97 -19.79 -1.75
N GLN A 10 18.38 -18.78 -1.08
CA GLN A 10 17.35 -19.00 -0.03
C GLN A 10 16.00 -19.52 -0.56
N HIS A 11 15.88 -19.76 -1.86
CA HIS A 11 14.64 -20.21 -2.49
C HIS A 11 14.61 -21.74 -2.60
N ARG A 12 13.40 -22.33 -2.54
CA ARG A 12 13.22 -23.77 -2.79
C ARG A 12 13.76 -24.14 -4.18
N SER A 13 14.39 -25.30 -4.29
CA SER A 13 14.96 -25.82 -5.54
C SER A 13 13.93 -25.97 -6.67
N ASN A 14 12.68 -26.30 -6.35
CA ASN A 14 11.60 -26.46 -7.33
C ASN A 14 10.79 -25.18 -7.57
N ARG A 15 11.34 -23.99 -7.28
CA ARG A 15 10.63 -22.73 -7.53
C ARG A 15 10.79 -22.35 -9.00
N GLU A 16 9.68 -22.18 -9.71
CA GLU A 16 9.72 -21.63 -11.07
C GLU A 16 10.43 -20.27 -11.11
N HIS A 17 11.23 -20.07 -12.16
CA HIS A 17 11.95 -18.82 -12.36
C HIS A 17 10.97 -17.68 -12.62
N THR A 18 10.84 -16.77 -11.66
CA THR A 18 10.08 -15.55 -11.86
C THR A 18 10.98 -14.52 -12.57
N PRO A 19 10.66 -14.10 -13.81
CA PRO A 19 11.47 -13.12 -14.51
C PRO A 19 11.51 -11.80 -13.73
N ALA A 20 12.68 -11.16 -13.72
CA ALA A 20 12.84 -9.86 -13.09
C ALA A 20 11.96 -8.83 -13.80
N ARG A 21 11.05 -8.20 -13.04
CA ARG A 21 10.26 -7.07 -13.52
C ARG A 21 10.99 -5.77 -13.19
N PRO A 22 10.89 -4.73 -14.05
CA PRO A 22 11.50 -3.43 -13.79
C PRO A 22 10.92 -2.76 -12.54
N LEU A 23 9.69 -3.12 -12.17
CA LEU A 23 8.99 -2.61 -10.98
C LEU A 23 8.69 -3.75 -10.00
N ARG A 24 8.62 -3.41 -8.72
CA ARG A 24 8.19 -4.30 -7.63
C ARG A 24 6.89 -3.80 -7.03
N ASN A 25 6.04 -4.74 -6.61
CA ASN A 25 4.89 -4.42 -5.77
C ASN A 25 5.34 -3.77 -4.46
N LYS A 26 4.47 -2.92 -3.90
CA LYS A 26 4.66 -2.43 -2.53
C LYS A 26 4.73 -3.64 -1.57
N ARG A 27 5.58 -3.54 -0.54
CA ARG A 27 5.69 -4.56 0.52
C ARG A 27 4.47 -4.50 1.44
N SER A 28 4.41 -5.33 2.49
CA SER A 28 3.30 -5.28 3.45
C SER A 28 3.44 -4.19 4.52
N VAL A 29 4.61 -3.56 4.65
CA VAL A 29 4.90 -2.52 5.66
C VAL A 29 5.31 -1.24 4.92
N TRP A 30 4.60 -0.14 5.19
CA TRP A 30 4.82 1.15 4.52
C TRP A 30 5.18 2.24 5.54
N PRO A 31 6.26 3.00 5.30
CA PRO A 31 6.50 4.23 6.04
C PRO A 31 5.52 5.30 5.53
N VAL A 32 4.60 5.74 6.40
CA VAL A 32 3.64 6.81 6.10
C VAL A 32 3.71 7.85 7.20
N SER A 33 3.96 9.10 6.82
CA SER A 33 3.97 10.23 7.75
C SER A 33 2.56 10.60 8.18
N THR A 34 2.38 10.92 9.46
CA THR A 34 1.14 11.51 9.96
C THR A 34 0.96 12.92 9.41
N VAL A 35 -0.30 13.32 9.21
CA VAL A 35 -0.66 14.66 8.75
C VAL A 35 -1.75 15.17 9.69
N ALA A 36 -1.62 16.44 10.13
CA ALA A 36 -2.63 17.05 10.98
C ALA A 36 -3.97 17.15 10.23
N THR A 37 -5.03 16.68 10.86
CA THR A 37 -6.40 16.90 10.38
C THR A 37 -6.92 18.24 10.89
N ARG A 38 -7.70 18.94 10.07
CA ARG A 38 -8.43 20.16 10.48
C ARG A 38 -9.82 19.83 11.06
N HIS A 39 -10.14 18.55 11.20
CA HIS A 39 -11.42 18.06 11.68
C HIS A 39 -11.28 17.60 13.13
N ASP A 40 -12.37 17.68 13.89
CA ASP A 40 -12.42 17.28 15.31
C ASP A 40 -12.38 15.75 15.53
N HIS A 41 -12.09 14.98 14.48
CA HIS A 41 -12.02 13.54 14.56
C HIS A 41 -10.65 13.10 15.09
N LEU A 42 -10.65 12.59 16.33
CA LEU A 42 -9.43 12.25 17.08
C LEU A 42 -8.54 11.20 16.40
N ALA A 43 -9.14 10.27 15.63
CA ALA A 43 -8.45 9.13 15.02
C ALA A 43 -8.42 9.23 13.48
N ALA A 44 -8.13 10.41 12.95
CA ALA A 44 -7.95 10.58 11.50
C ALA A 44 -6.64 9.95 11.00
N PHE A 45 -6.65 9.39 9.80
CA PHE A 45 -5.45 8.88 9.12
C PHE A 45 -5.06 9.77 7.93
N PRO A 46 -3.80 9.76 7.49
CA PRO A 46 -3.36 10.56 6.35
C PRO A 46 -3.88 9.98 5.01
N PRO A 47 -4.23 10.81 4.01
CA PRO A 47 -4.68 10.35 2.69
C PRO A 47 -3.70 9.39 1.99
N LYS A 48 -2.38 9.59 2.19
CA LYS A 48 -1.32 8.74 1.63
C LYS A 48 -1.38 7.28 2.08
N LEU A 49 -2.06 6.99 3.20
CA LEU A 49 -2.30 5.61 3.63
C LEU A 49 -3.35 4.92 2.75
N ILE A 50 -4.37 5.66 2.29
CA ILE A 50 -5.54 5.11 1.59
C ILE A 50 -5.34 5.05 0.08
N GLU A 51 -4.65 6.02 -0.50
CA GLU A 51 -4.36 6.08 -1.94
C GLU A 51 -3.89 4.73 -2.53
N PRO A 52 -2.89 4.02 -1.98
CA PRO A 52 -2.49 2.72 -2.53
C PRO A 52 -3.57 1.63 -2.39
N CYS A 53 -4.46 1.71 -1.39
CA CYS A 53 -5.55 0.76 -1.22
C CYS A 53 -6.61 0.93 -2.31
N ILE A 54 -7.00 2.19 -2.62
CA ILE A 54 -7.96 2.51 -3.69
C ILE A 54 -7.38 2.09 -5.04
N LEU A 55 -6.13 2.48 -5.34
CA LEU A 55 -5.47 2.14 -6.61
C LEU A 55 -5.30 0.63 -6.82
N ALA A 56 -5.13 -0.14 -5.74
CA ALA A 56 -5.00 -1.59 -5.82
C ALA A 56 -6.35 -2.32 -5.87
N GLY A 57 -7.40 -1.75 -5.27
CA GLY A 57 -8.68 -2.43 -5.03
C GLY A 57 -9.85 -1.96 -5.90
N SER A 58 -9.70 -0.88 -6.66
CA SER A 58 -10.78 -0.27 -7.45
C SER A 58 -10.29 0.34 -8.75
N ARG A 59 -11.23 0.73 -9.61
CA ARG A 59 -11.02 1.47 -10.86
C ARG A 59 -11.77 2.79 -10.80
N SER A 60 -11.39 3.74 -11.66
CA SER A 60 -12.14 4.97 -11.83
C SER A 60 -13.61 4.66 -12.17
N GLY A 61 -14.53 5.29 -11.42
CA GLY A 61 -15.97 5.05 -11.54
C GLY A 61 -16.53 3.97 -10.62
N ASP A 62 -15.69 3.16 -9.96
CA ASP A 62 -16.15 2.24 -8.93
C ASP A 62 -16.60 3.00 -7.66
N VAL A 63 -17.46 2.35 -6.88
CA VAL A 63 -17.90 2.87 -5.58
C VAL A 63 -16.97 2.33 -4.48
N VAL A 64 -16.42 3.24 -3.67
CA VAL A 64 -15.63 2.91 -2.47
C VAL A 64 -16.47 3.15 -1.23
N LEU A 65 -16.70 2.11 -0.43
CA LEU A 65 -17.48 2.18 0.81
C LEU A 65 -16.56 2.15 2.05
N ASP A 66 -16.69 3.15 2.90
CA ASP A 66 -16.14 3.16 4.25
C ASP A 66 -17.26 3.40 5.29
N PRO A 67 -17.76 2.35 5.97
CA PRO A 67 -18.85 2.47 6.93
C PRO A 67 -18.43 3.17 8.24
N PHE A 68 -17.14 3.46 8.42
CA PHE A 68 -16.57 4.13 9.59
C PHE A 68 -15.85 5.40 9.19
N SER A 69 -16.48 6.17 8.30
CA SER A 69 -15.84 7.26 7.56
C SER A 69 -15.11 8.31 8.42
N GLY A 70 -15.45 8.49 9.70
CA GLY A 70 -14.70 9.34 10.63
C GLY A 70 -14.47 10.76 10.08
N SER A 71 -13.20 11.12 9.83
CA SER A 71 -12.81 12.39 9.19
C SER A 71 -13.14 12.52 7.70
N GLY A 72 -13.74 11.50 7.07
CA GLY A 72 -14.09 11.49 5.65
C GLY A 72 -12.90 11.28 4.70
N THR A 73 -11.74 10.88 5.22
CA THR A 73 -10.49 10.80 4.45
C THR A 73 -10.56 9.81 3.27
N VAL A 74 -11.32 8.70 3.39
CA VAL A 74 -11.53 7.77 2.27
C VAL A 74 -12.29 8.45 1.13
N ALA A 75 -13.41 9.13 1.45
CA ALA A 75 -14.20 9.84 0.46
C ALA A 75 -13.40 10.98 -0.19
N GLU A 76 -12.62 11.73 0.59
CA GLU A 76 -11.73 12.77 0.05
C GLU A 76 -10.70 12.17 -0.91
N THR A 77 -10.12 11.02 -0.59
CA THR A 77 -9.09 10.39 -1.42
C THR A 77 -9.69 9.75 -2.69
N ALA A 78 -10.89 9.18 -2.60
CA ALA A 78 -11.57 8.55 -3.73
C ALA A 78 -12.08 9.56 -4.77
N ASN A 79 -12.33 10.81 -4.36
CA ASN A 79 -12.86 11.87 -5.23
C ASN A 79 -11.76 12.75 -5.89
N ARG A 80 -10.49 12.36 -5.77
CA ARG A 80 -9.35 13.04 -6.42
C ARG A 80 -9.08 12.45 -7.80
#